data_AF-A0A7V1EBZ9-F1
#
_entry.id   AF-A0A7V1EBZ9-F1
#
_cell.length_a   1.000
_cell.length_b   1.000
_cell.length_c   1.000
_cell.angle_alpha   90.00
_cell.angle_beta   90.00
_cell.angle_gamma   90.00
#
_symmetry.space_group_name_H-M   'P 1'
#
loop_
_entity.id
_entity.type
_entity.pdbx_description
1 polymer ?
#
loop_
_entity_poly.entity_id
_entity_poly.type
_entity_poly.pdbx_seq_one_letter_code
_entity_poly.pdbx_strand_id
1 'polypeptide(L)'
;MVKKSWQKGHGDHPLDRYLKEGRIPHIWCPGCGIGIAFTAFIKALEKAGTDPDKTVVVSGIGCSGRAAGYLNMDTYHTTHGRAIPFATGVKLSKPELKTVVFSGDGDLFAIGGNHMIHAARRNVCLLYTS
;
A
#
# COMPACT_ATOMS: atom_id res chain seq x y z
N MET A 1 15.99 17.12 -16.14
CA MET A 1 16.00 15.74 -15.59
C MET A 1 15.68 15.83 -14.10
N VAL A 2 14.41 15.69 -13.72
CA VAL A 2 13.99 15.81 -12.30
C VAL A 2 14.48 14.56 -11.57
N LYS A 3 15.37 14.73 -10.57
CA LYS A 3 15.79 13.62 -9.70
C LYS A 3 14.56 13.16 -8.92
N LYS A 4 14.20 11.87 -9.04
CA LYS A 4 13.01 11.31 -8.38
C LYS A 4 13.22 11.34 -6.86
N SER A 5 12.22 11.79 -6.10
CA SER A 5 12.30 11.94 -4.63
C SER A 5 12.68 10.62 -3.93
N TRP A 6 12.28 9.49 -4.50
CA TRP A 6 12.51 8.13 -4.01
C TRP A 6 13.95 7.63 -4.17
N GLN A 7 14.76 8.28 -5.03
CA GLN A 7 16.12 7.85 -5.32
C GLN A 7 17.14 8.31 -4.28
N LYS A 8 16.76 9.21 -3.38
CA LYS A 8 17.59 9.64 -2.26
C LYS A 8 17.00 9.08 -0.96
N GLY A 9 17.66 8.09 -0.38
CA GLY A 9 17.45 7.77 1.04
C GLY A 9 17.85 8.99 1.88
N HIS A 10 17.15 9.22 2.98
CA HIS A 10 17.35 10.38 3.86
C HIS A 10 18.42 10.11 4.91
N GLY A 11 18.82 8.85 5.07
CA GLY A 11 19.94 8.41 5.92
C GLY A 11 19.51 7.89 7.29
N ASP A 12 18.21 7.86 7.56
CA ASP A 12 17.64 7.60 8.90
C ASP A 12 17.18 6.16 9.08
N HIS A 13 16.83 5.46 7.98
CA HIS A 13 16.33 4.09 8.05
C HIS A 13 16.79 3.24 6.84
N PRO A 14 17.09 1.94 7.02
CA PRO A 14 17.50 1.06 5.92
C PRO A 14 16.46 0.92 4.79
N LEU A 15 15.21 1.33 5.02
CA LEU A 15 14.12 1.32 4.06
C LEU A 15 13.71 2.72 3.55
N ASP A 16 14.53 3.76 3.75
CA ASP A 16 14.21 5.15 3.39
C ASP A 16 13.77 5.33 1.93
N ARG A 17 14.28 4.50 1.03
CA ARG A 17 13.85 4.48 -0.38
C ARG A 17 12.33 4.36 -0.52
N TYR A 18 11.68 3.63 0.39
CA TYR A 18 10.26 3.31 0.39
C TYR A 18 9.49 3.98 1.54
N LEU A 19 10.16 4.74 2.43
CA LEU A 19 9.53 5.46 3.54
C LEU A 19 9.57 6.97 3.34
N LYS A 20 8.49 7.66 3.71
CA LYS A 20 8.41 9.13 3.68
C LYS A 20 9.29 9.72 4.78
N GLU A 21 10.02 10.76 4.42
CA GLU A 21 10.88 11.50 5.35
C GLU A 21 10.06 12.07 6.52
N GLY A 22 10.60 11.93 7.74
CA GLY A 22 9.97 12.43 8.96
C GLY A 22 8.65 11.75 9.36
N ARG A 23 8.31 10.59 8.78
CA ARG A 23 7.10 9.83 9.14
C ARG A 23 7.35 8.70 10.14
N ILE A 24 8.59 8.33 10.40
CA ILE A 24 8.96 7.40 11.47
C ILE A 24 9.29 8.23 12.74
N PRO A 25 8.90 7.81 13.96
CA PRO A 25 8.28 6.53 14.34
C PRO A 25 6.81 6.41 13.92
N HIS A 26 6.39 5.17 13.62
CA HIS A 26 5.01 4.88 13.27
C HIS A 26 4.08 4.89 14.49
N ILE A 27 2.78 5.08 14.26
CA ILE A 27 1.76 5.13 15.33
C ILE A 27 1.29 3.76 15.84
N TRP A 28 1.71 2.64 15.24
CA TRP A 28 1.28 1.31 15.69
C TRP A 28 1.84 0.97 17.07
N CYS A 29 1.05 0.27 17.88
CA CYS A 29 1.42 -0.12 19.23
C CYS A 29 2.72 -0.95 19.25
N PRO A 30 3.57 -0.82 20.30
CA PRO A 30 4.68 -1.72 20.51
C PRO A 30 4.22 -3.18 20.53
N GLY A 31 4.87 -4.05 19.76
CA GLY A 31 4.48 -5.46 19.62
C GLY A 31 3.33 -5.75 18.65
N CYS A 32 2.76 -4.72 17.99
CA CYS A 32 1.73 -4.93 16.97
C CYS A 32 2.31 -5.59 15.71
N GLY A 33 1.65 -6.65 15.22
CA GLY A 33 2.05 -7.36 14.00
C GLY A 33 2.00 -6.53 12.71
N ILE A 34 1.27 -5.42 12.69
CA ILE A 34 1.15 -4.54 11.52
C ILE A 34 2.51 -3.98 11.10
N GLY A 35 3.37 -3.60 12.06
CA GLY A 35 4.72 -3.11 11.75
C GLY A 35 5.58 -4.17 11.07
N ILE A 36 5.42 -5.44 11.47
CA ILE A 36 6.12 -6.58 10.86
C ILE A 36 5.57 -6.82 9.44
N ALA A 37 4.25 -6.87 9.28
CA ALA A 37 3.60 -7.03 7.98
C ALA A 37 3.99 -5.90 7.01
N PHE A 38 4.04 -4.66 7.50
CA PHE A 38 4.45 -3.48 6.73
C PHE A 38 5.92 -3.56 6.28
N THR A 39 6.81 -3.98 7.18
CA THR A 39 8.23 -4.19 6.86
C THR A 39 8.41 -5.31 5.83
N ALA A 40 7.69 -6.42 5.99
CA ALA A 40 7.69 -7.53 5.04
C ALA A 40 7.15 -7.11 3.66
N PHE A 41 6.10 -6.28 3.65
CA PHE A 41 5.54 -5.71 2.43
C PHE A 41 6.56 -4.86 1.66
N ILE A 42 7.27 -3.94 2.34
CA ILE A 42 8.32 -3.14 1.70
C ILE A 42 9.45 -4.02 1.14
N LYS A 43 9.91 -5.01 1.91
CA LYS A 43 10.94 -5.96 1.45
C LYS A 43 10.48 -6.77 0.24
N ALA A 44 9.19 -7.12 0.18
CA ALA A 44 8.62 -7.80 -0.98
C ALA A 44 8.61 -6.90 -2.22
N LEU A 45 8.26 -5.61 -2.07
CA LEU A 45 8.35 -4.62 -3.15
C LEU A 45 9.78 -4.46 -3.67
N GLU A 46 10.76 -4.41 -2.76
CA GLU A 46 12.19 -4.34 -3.09
C GLU A 46 12.66 -5.58 -3.85
N LYS A 47 12.38 -6.78 -3.33
CA LYS A 47 12.76 -8.04 -3.96
C LYS A 47 12.09 -8.25 -5.32
N ALA A 48 10.87 -7.75 -5.48
CA ALA A 48 10.14 -7.78 -6.76
C ALA A 48 10.66 -6.74 -7.78
N GLY A 49 11.68 -5.94 -7.43
CA GLY A 49 12.26 -4.93 -8.32
C GLY A 49 11.25 -3.86 -8.74
N THR A 50 10.27 -3.56 -7.88
CA THR A 50 9.21 -2.61 -8.24
C THR A 50 9.73 -1.19 -8.31
N ASP A 51 9.34 -0.47 -9.36
CA ASP A 51 9.57 0.98 -9.47
C ASP A 51 8.51 1.70 -8.62
N PRO A 52 8.90 2.44 -7.57
CA PRO A 52 7.96 3.20 -6.75
C PRO A 52 7.08 4.18 -7.56
N ASP A 53 7.59 4.73 -8.67
CA ASP A 53 6.82 5.64 -9.53
C ASP A 53 5.78 4.92 -10.40
N LYS A 54 5.89 3.60 -10.53
CA LYS A 54 4.91 2.76 -11.24
C LYS A 54 4.10 1.89 -10.28
N THR A 55 4.16 2.18 -8.98
CA THR A 55 3.47 1.41 -7.95
C THR A 55 2.50 2.30 -7.19
N VAL A 56 1.25 1.88 -7.14
CA VAL A 56 0.18 2.56 -6.41
C VAL A 56 -0.27 1.67 -5.27
N VAL A 57 -0.26 2.21 -4.05
CA VAL A 57 -0.74 1.50 -2.87
C VAL A 57 -2.04 2.12 -2.37
N VAL A 58 -3.11 1.34 -2.36
CA VAL A 58 -4.43 1.75 -1.91
C VAL A 58 -4.72 1.09 -0.58
N SER A 59 -5.25 1.87 0.36
CA SER A 59 -5.60 1.40 1.71
C SER A 59 -7.01 1.83 2.08
N GLY A 60 -7.67 1.06 2.93
CA GLY A 60 -8.96 1.43 3.53
C GLY A 60 -8.76 2.04 4.91
N ILE A 61 -9.77 1.91 5.78
CA ILE A 61 -9.76 2.50 7.13
C ILE A 61 -9.40 1.44 8.17
N GLY A 62 -8.51 1.79 9.09
CA GLY A 62 -8.06 0.95 10.19
C GLY A 62 -6.59 1.19 10.53
N CYS A 63 -6.08 0.49 11.55
CA CYS A 63 -4.67 0.59 11.93
C CYS A 63 -3.75 0.23 10.75
N SER A 64 -4.01 -0.87 10.05
CA SER A 64 -3.27 -1.29 8.85
C SER A 64 -3.37 -0.28 7.71
N GLY A 65 -4.53 0.36 7.54
CA GLY A 65 -4.76 1.36 6.49
C GLY A 65 -3.83 2.58 6.58
N ARG A 66 -3.24 2.84 7.75
CA ARG A 66 -2.28 3.93 7.95
C ARG A 66 -0.96 3.70 7.22
N ALA A 67 -0.68 2.49 6.72
CA ALA A 67 0.49 2.18 5.90
C ALA A 67 0.70 3.16 4.73
N ALA A 68 -0.38 3.61 4.08
CA ALA A 68 -0.32 4.60 3.00
C ALA A 68 0.33 5.93 3.42
N GLY A 69 0.21 6.31 4.70
CA GLY A 69 0.81 7.52 5.24
C GLY A 69 2.34 7.47 5.37
N TYR A 70 2.91 6.27 5.44
CA TYR A 70 4.35 6.05 5.64
C TYR A 70 5.09 5.71 4.37
N LEU A 71 4.40 5.13 3.39
CA LEU A 71 5.03 4.74 2.14
C LEU A 71 5.42 5.96 1.34
N ASN A 72 6.69 6.02 1.04
CA ASN A 72 7.20 6.75 -0.08
C ASN A 72 6.75 5.97 -1.34
N MET A 73 5.54 6.26 -1.86
CA MET A 73 5.14 6.15 -3.29
C MET A 73 3.74 6.79 -3.49
N ASP A 74 3.13 6.63 -4.65
CA ASP A 74 1.73 7.00 -4.86
C ASP A 74 0.83 6.15 -3.98
N THR A 75 0.22 6.78 -2.98
CA THR A 75 -0.55 6.11 -1.94
C THR A 75 -1.89 6.77 -1.73
N TYR A 76 -2.96 5.99 -1.63
CA TYR A 76 -4.31 6.48 -1.41
C TYR A 76 -4.90 5.86 -0.15
N HIS A 77 -5.31 6.70 0.80
CA HIS A 77 -6.07 6.31 1.98
C HIS A 77 -7.54 6.61 1.73
N THR A 78 -8.33 5.56 1.53
CA THR A 78 -9.70 5.65 1.01
C THR A 78 -10.73 5.40 2.11
N THR A 79 -12.01 5.47 1.77
CA THR A 79 -13.11 5.21 2.70
C THR A 79 -13.19 3.73 3.09
N HIS A 80 -13.77 3.46 4.27
CA HIS A 80 -13.85 2.13 4.85
C HIS A 80 -14.52 1.12 3.91
N GLY A 81 -13.85 0.01 3.64
CA GLY A 81 -14.31 -1.06 2.75
C GLY A 81 -14.35 -0.69 1.28
N ARG A 82 -13.65 0.37 0.85
CA ARG A 82 -13.64 0.84 -0.55
C ARG A 82 -12.24 0.89 -1.17
N ALA A 83 -11.24 0.29 -0.54
CA ALA A 83 -9.90 0.18 -1.11
C ALA A 83 -9.90 -0.60 -2.45
N ILE A 84 -10.63 -1.72 -2.52
CA ILE A 84 -10.75 -2.57 -3.72
C ILE A 84 -11.43 -1.87 -4.90
N PRO A 85 -12.62 -1.24 -4.77
CA PRO A 85 -13.24 -0.54 -5.88
C PRO A 85 -12.40 0.65 -6.34
N PHE A 86 -11.74 1.37 -5.43
CA PHE A 86 -10.82 2.44 -5.79
C PHE A 86 -9.61 1.91 -6.59
N ALA A 87 -8.96 0.86 -6.09
CA ALA A 87 -7.86 0.19 -6.78
C ALA A 87 -8.26 -0.36 -8.15
N THR A 88 -9.49 -0.87 -8.27
CA THR A 88 -10.04 -1.30 -9.55
C THR A 88 -10.14 -0.14 -10.54
N GLY A 89 -10.64 1.03 -10.09
CA GLY A 89 -10.66 2.24 -10.90
C GLY A 89 -9.27 2.65 -11.38
N VAL A 90 -8.28 2.68 -10.47
CA VAL A 90 -6.88 2.96 -10.82
C VAL A 90 -6.37 1.99 -11.89
N LYS A 91 -6.60 0.68 -11.70
CA LYS A 91 -6.11 -0.34 -12.63
C LYS A 91 -6.76 -0.26 -14.01
N LEU A 92 -8.05 0.10 -14.07
CA LEU A 92 -8.77 0.29 -15.33
C LEU A 92 -8.32 1.57 -16.05
N SER A 93 -8.06 2.65 -15.31
CA SER A 93 -7.61 3.92 -15.90
C SER A 93 -6.14 3.89 -16.34
N LYS A 94 -5.28 3.19 -15.60
CA LYS A 94 -3.84 3.09 -15.87
C LYS A 94 -3.34 1.64 -15.72
N PRO A 95 -3.57 0.79 -16.73
CA PRO A 95 -3.24 -0.64 -16.67
C PRO A 95 -1.75 -0.95 -16.50
N GLU A 96 -0.86 -0.04 -16.87
CA GLU A 96 0.59 -0.14 -16.75
C GLU A 96 1.10 -0.03 -15.30
N LEU A 97 0.29 0.52 -14.39
CA LEU A 97 0.66 0.67 -12.99
C LEU A 97 0.47 -0.66 -12.23
N LYS A 98 1.41 -0.94 -11.34
CA LYS A 98 1.28 -1.99 -10.34
C LYS A 98 0.42 -1.46 -9.20
N THR A 99 -0.80 -1.95 -9.11
CA THR A 99 -1.74 -1.53 -8.06
C THR A 99 -1.80 -2.58 -6.97
N VAL A 100 -1.62 -2.14 -5.72
CA VAL A 100 -1.58 -3.00 -4.53
C VAL A 100 -2.59 -2.47 -3.51
N VAL A 101 -3.29 -3.38 -2.83
CA VAL A 101 -4.19 -3.06 -1.72
C VAL A 101 -3.56 -3.53 -0.41
N PHE A 102 -3.29 -2.59 0.50
CA PHE A 102 -2.83 -2.87 1.86
C PHE A 102 -3.91 -2.40 2.84
N SER A 103 -4.67 -3.32 3.43
CA SER A 103 -5.78 -2.98 4.32
C SER A 103 -6.11 -4.13 5.27
N GLY A 104 -6.86 -3.83 6.33
CA GLY A 104 -7.18 -4.79 7.39
C GLY A 104 -8.22 -5.81 6.96
N ASP A 105 -8.32 -6.86 7.76
CA ASP A 105 -9.30 -7.94 7.61
C ASP A 105 -10.74 -7.45 7.68
N GLY A 106 -11.10 -6.63 8.68
CA GLY A 106 -12.43 -6.04 8.80
C GLY A 106 -12.78 -5.10 7.64
N ASP A 107 -11.77 -4.40 7.09
CA ASP A 107 -11.96 -3.51 5.94
C ASP A 107 -12.19 -4.30 4.64
N LEU A 108 -11.41 -5.37 4.40
CA LEU A 108 -11.46 -6.13 3.15
C LEU A 108 -12.51 -7.24 3.13
N PHE A 109 -12.67 -7.98 4.22
CA PHE A 109 -13.52 -9.18 4.27
C PHE A 109 -14.88 -8.93 4.90
N ALA A 110 -15.01 -7.96 5.82
CA ALA A 110 -16.31 -7.60 6.38
C ALA A 110 -17.01 -6.54 5.50
N ILE A 111 -16.85 -5.25 5.78
CA ILE A 111 -17.56 -4.18 5.03
C ILE A 111 -17.17 -4.13 3.54
N GLY A 112 -15.94 -4.55 3.21
CA GLY A 112 -15.42 -4.63 1.84
C GLY A 112 -15.66 -5.97 1.14
N GLY A 113 -16.21 -6.98 1.82
CA GLY A 113 -16.20 -8.37 1.35
C GLY A 113 -16.82 -8.58 -0.03
N ASN A 114 -17.95 -7.92 -0.31
CA ASN A 114 -18.60 -8.00 -1.62
C ASN A 114 -17.68 -7.49 -2.75
N HIS A 115 -16.92 -6.42 -2.51
CA HIS A 115 -16.01 -5.88 -3.52
C HIS A 115 -14.86 -6.84 -3.82
N MET A 116 -14.37 -7.55 -2.81
CA MET A 116 -13.32 -8.56 -2.98
C MET A 116 -13.80 -9.69 -3.88
N ILE A 117 -14.98 -10.25 -3.60
CA ILE A 117 -15.56 -11.34 -4.38
C ILE A 117 -15.72 -10.91 -5.85
N HIS A 118 -16.23 -9.70 -6.07
CA HIS A 118 -16.41 -9.19 -7.42
C HIS A 118 -15.10 -8.84 -8.13
N ALA A 119 -14.07 -8.37 -7.42
CA ALA A 119 -12.74 -8.12 -7.98
C ALA A 119 -12.05 -9.43 -8.40
N ALA A 120 -12.15 -10.47 -7.57
CA ALA A 120 -11.64 -11.81 -7.87
C ALA A 120 -12.34 -12.40 -9.11
N ARG A 121 -13.68 -12.29 -9.20
CA ARG A 121 -14.46 -12.75 -10.37
C ARG A 121 -14.08 -12.06 -11.67
N ARG A 122 -13.64 -10.80 -11.60
CA ARG A 122 -13.21 -10.02 -12.77
C ARG A 122 -11.71 -10.17 -13.06
N ASN A 123 -11.00 -10.97 -12.27
CA ASN A 123 -9.55 -11.12 -12.32
C ASN A 123 -8.82 -9.76 -12.37
N VAL A 124 -9.30 -8.80 -11.58
CA VAL A 124 -8.60 -7.51 -11.44
C VAL A 124 -7.30 -7.83 -10.70
N CYS A 125 -6.18 -7.84 -11.42
CA CYS A 125 -4.87 -8.19 -10.88
C CYS A 125 -4.46 -7.17 -9.81
N LEU A 126 -4.82 -7.47 -8.56
CA LEU A 126 -4.56 -6.70 -7.35
C LEU A 126 -3.84 -7.61 -6.36
N LEU A 127 -2.73 -7.13 -5.80
CA LEU A 127 -2.05 -7.79 -4.69
C LEU A 127 -2.66 -7.31 -3.38
N TYR A 128 -3.13 -8.23 -2.54
CA TYR A 128 -3.70 -7.92 -1.22
C TYR A 128 -2.70 -8.28 -0.12
N THR A 129 -2.59 -7.40 0.87
CA THR A 129 -1.75 -7.60 2.06
C THR A 129 -2.52 -7.11 3.29
N SER A 130 -2.65 -7.97 4.31
CA SER A 130 -3.38 -7.72 5.56
C SER A 130 -2.51 -8.03 6.77
#